data_AF-A0A7C0WLF8-F1
#
_entry.id   AF-A0A7C0WLF8-F1
#
_cell.length_a   1.000
_cell.length_b   1.000
_cell.length_c   1.000
_cell.angle_alpha   90.00
_cell.angle_beta   90.00
_cell.angle_gamma   90.00
#
_symmetry.space_group_name_H-M   'P 1'
#
loop_
_entity.id
_entity.type
_entity.pdbx_description
1 polymer ?
#
loop_
_entity_poly.entity_id
_entity_poly.type
_entity_poly.pdbx_seq_one_letter_code
_entity_poly.pdbx_strand_id
1 'polypeptide(L)'
;MILKHVLPTTATHFFTLFFLYAEIHLRLLKLPGRLYQRWPEILADVPHRIEPGRKIPILVICKDAHHFPVTLIKIRLELRGKQYEPQKIVLSDEPQILNQRWWDKIFYIEPPKNIGSEFLIDVFVEVIKKRRRKTIQNDNYKHSSHTSFKIRLAKTSLPAFPNQYSGDLHSHSNFTNDQVEFGASLHSMRTMAAAMGFSFVAVTDHSYDLDDKPDNYLINDKKLTKWKMLH
;
A
#
# COMPACT_ATOMS: atom_id res chain seq x y z
N MET A 1 46.31 -21.73 -7.46
CA MET A 1 46.52 -21.43 -8.88
C MET A 1 45.81 -20.13 -9.19
N ILE A 2 46.60 -19.14 -9.60
CA ILE A 2 46.22 -17.74 -9.84
C ILE A 2 45.33 -17.64 -11.10
N LEU A 3 44.30 -16.79 -11.06
CA LEU A 3 44.07 -15.81 -12.12
C LEU A 3 43.16 -14.67 -11.62
N LYS A 4 43.79 -13.50 -11.48
CA LYS A 4 43.16 -12.18 -11.37
C LYS A 4 42.51 -11.87 -12.73
N HIS A 5 41.30 -11.32 -12.74
CA HIS A 5 40.91 -10.24 -13.65
C HIS A 5 39.77 -9.44 -13.01
N VAL A 6 40.10 -8.25 -12.51
CA VAL A 6 39.69 -6.94 -13.04
C VAL A 6 38.25 -6.58 -12.64
N LEU A 7 38.17 -5.77 -11.57
CA LEU A 7 37.04 -4.90 -11.30
C LEU A 7 36.94 -3.83 -12.39
N PRO A 8 35.76 -3.56 -12.94
CA PRO A 8 35.36 -2.22 -13.36
C PRO A 8 34.49 -1.62 -12.24
N THR A 9 35.05 -0.71 -11.46
CA THR A 9 34.76 0.74 -11.50
C THR A 9 33.27 1.08 -11.56
N THR A 10 32.68 1.32 -10.38
CA THR A 10 31.90 2.52 -10.04
C THR A 10 31.20 3.23 -11.20
N ALA A 11 30.02 2.75 -11.62
CA ALA A 11 29.06 3.57 -12.39
C ALA A 11 27.64 2.98 -12.48
N THR A 12 27.38 1.76 -12.01
CA THR A 12 26.14 1.03 -12.39
C THR A 12 25.00 1.11 -11.36
N HIS A 13 25.21 1.71 -10.18
CA HIS A 13 24.16 1.79 -9.15
C HIS A 13 23.36 3.10 -9.14
N PHE A 14 23.74 4.11 -9.93
CA PHE A 14 22.98 5.37 -10.02
C PHE A 14 21.77 5.29 -10.96
N PHE A 15 21.68 4.27 -11.82
CA PHE A 15 20.61 4.16 -12.83
C PHE A 15 19.37 3.41 -12.34
N THR A 16 19.42 2.73 -11.19
CA THR A 16 18.27 2.00 -10.64
C THR A 16 17.25 2.88 -9.90
N LEU A 17 17.61 4.12 -9.56
CA LEU A 17 16.70 5.06 -8.90
C LEU A 17 15.62 5.65 -9.83
N PHE A 18 15.83 5.65 -11.15
CA PHE A 18 14.83 6.12 -12.11
C PHE A 18 13.70 5.10 -12.39
N PHE A 19 13.85 3.85 -11.94
CA PHE A 19 12.90 2.77 -12.22
C PHE A 19 11.95 2.43 -11.06
N LEU A 20 12.20 2.96 -9.86
CA LEU A 20 11.34 2.74 -8.68
C LEU A 20 10.20 3.77 -8.58
N TYR A 21 9.76 4.26 -9.73
CA TYR A 21 8.77 5.32 -9.83
C TYR A 21 7.36 4.76 -9.60
N ALA A 22 6.72 5.03 -8.46
CA ALA A 22 5.43 4.42 -8.09
C ALA A 22 4.22 5.33 -8.36
N GLU A 23 4.34 6.64 -8.18
CA GLU A 23 3.19 7.55 -8.23
C GLU A 23 2.65 7.77 -9.66
N ILE A 24 1.38 7.43 -9.90
CA ILE A 24 0.75 7.45 -11.24
C ILE A 24 0.30 8.83 -11.74
N HIS A 25 0.61 9.92 -11.03
CA HIS A 25 0.09 11.26 -11.35
C HIS A 25 1.14 12.31 -11.70
N LEU A 26 2.44 12.00 -11.65
CA LEU A 26 3.48 12.95 -12.02
C LEU A 26 3.44 13.33 -13.49
N ARG A 27 3.77 14.61 -13.72
CA ARG A 27 3.97 15.20 -15.02
C ARG A 27 5.35 15.81 -15.08
N LEU A 28 6.22 15.31 -15.95
CA LEU A 28 7.48 15.97 -16.25
C LEU A 28 7.20 17.12 -17.22
N LEU A 29 7.43 18.37 -16.78
CA LEU A 29 7.31 19.57 -17.63
C LEU A 29 5.99 19.62 -18.42
N LYS A 30 4.87 19.35 -17.75
CA LYS A 30 3.48 19.29 -18.27
C LYS A 30 3.14 18.11 -19.17
N LEU A 31 4.11 17.27 -19.57
CA LEU A 31 3.84 16.03 -20.29
C LEU A 31 3.49 14.90 -19.30
N PRO A 32 2.45 14.10 -19.58
CA PRO A 32 2.14 12.94 -18.75
C PRO A 32 3.31 11.94 -18.81
N GLY A 33 3.83 11.55 -17.64
CA GLY A 33 4.84 10.49 -17.57
C GLY A 33 4.30 9.14 -18.05
N ARG A 34 5.19 8.16 -18.22
CA ARG A 34 4.83 6.81 -18.72
C ARG A 34 3.78 6.09 -17.87
N LEU A 35 3.76 6.37 -16.56
CA LEU A 35 2.81 5.81 -15.59
C LEU A 35 1.54 6.63 -15.41
N TYR A 36 1.44 7.78 -16.09
CA TYR A 36 0.33 8.71 -15.89
C TYR A 36 -1.02 8.06 -16.17
N GLN A 37 -1.94 8.19 -15.22
CA GLN A 37 -3.32 7.74 -15.38
C GLN A 37 -4.33 8.85 -15.07
N ARG A 38 -5.49 8.78 -15.72
CA ARG A 38 -6.62 9.69 -15.46
C ARG A 38 -7.63 9.03 -14.52
N TRP A 39 -7.14 8.36 -13.49
CA TRP A 39 -7.88 7.62 -12.48
C TRP A 39 -7.17 7.84 -11.14
N PRO A 40 -7.88 7.93 -10.01
CA PRO A 40 -7.19 7.97 -8.72
C PRO A 40 -6.37 6.69 -8.55
N GLU A 41 -5.35 6.77 -7.74
CA GLU A 41 -4.51 5.63 -7.40
C GLU A 41 -5.29 4.75 -6.43
N ILE A 42 -5.55 3.52 -6.82
CA ILE A 42 -6.33 2.58 -6.02
C ILE A 42 -5.48 1.33 -5.87
N LEU A 43 -5.18 0.98 -4.63
CA LEU A 43 -4.44 -0.22 -4.27
C LEU A 43 -5.03 -0.84 -3.02
N ALA A 44 -4.89 -2.14 -2.92
CA ALA A 44 -5.17 -2.93 -1.75
C ALA A 44 -3.86 -3.55 -1.26
N ASP A 45 -3.79 -3.81 0.03
CA ASP A 45 -2.67 -4.51 0.64
C ASP A 45 -3.16 -5.47 1.72
N VAL A 46 -2.40 -6.54 1.93
CA VAL A 46 -2.70 -7.59 2.90
C VAL A 46 -1.40 -8.06 3.54
N PRO A 47 -1.33 -8.23 4.87
CA PRO A 47 -0.09 -8.68 5.50
C PRO A 47 0.26 -10.11 5.08
N HIS A 48 1.47 -10.31 4.59
CA HIS A 48 1.96 -11.62 4.11
C HIS A 48 1.97 -12.72 5.19
N ARG A 49 1.95 -12.34 6.47
CA ARG A 49 1.87 -13.22 7.64
C ARG A 49 0.81 -12.71 8.61
N ILE A 50 0.03 -13.60 9.20
CA ILE A 50 -0.93 -13.27 10.26
C ILE A 50 -0.52 -13.95 11.56
N GLU A 51 -0.42 -13.15 12.62
CA GLU A 51 -0.14 -13.56 13.99
C GLU A 51 -1.27 -14.48 14.53
N PRO A 52 -0.96 -15.54 15.32
CA PRO A 52 -1.97 -16.46 15.82
C PRO A 52 -3.11 -15.72 16.55
N GLY A 53 -4.35 -16.12 16.28
CA GLY A 53 -5.54 -15.55 16.92
C GLY A 53 -5.94 -14.15 16.42
N ARG A 54 -5.26 -13.58 15.43
CA ARG A 54 -5.64 -12.30 14.81
C ARG A 54 -6.56 -12.50 13.61
N LYS A 55 -7.46 -11.53 13.39
CA LYS A 55 -8.17 -11.36 12.13
C LYS A 55 -7.20 -10.87 11.05
N ILE A 56 -7.54 -11.12 9.79
CA ILE A 56 -6.76 -10.66 8.64
C ILE A 56 -7.27 -9.27 8.25
N PRO A 57 -6.46 -8.20 8.41
CA PRO A 57 -6.81 -6.89 7.88
C PRO A 57 -6.58 -6.87 6.36
N ILE A 58 -7.53 -6.30 5.65
CA ILE A 58 -7.47 -5.99 4.22
C ILE A 58 -7.51 -4.47 4.11
N LEU A 59 -6.39 -3.88 3.73
CA LEU A 59 -6.27 -2.45 3.51
C LEU A 59 -6.69 -2.12 2.08
N VAL A 60 -7.52 -1.09 1.90
CA VAL A 60 -7.79 -0.49 0.58
C VAL A 60 -7.54 1.00 0.69
N ILE A 61 -6.75 1.53 -0.24
CA ILE A 61 -6.38 2.94 -0.34
C ILE A 61 -6.88 3.48 -1.67
N CYS A 62 -7.40 4.71 -1.64
CA CYS A 62 -7.71 5.53 -2.80
C CYS A 62 -7.07 6.90 -2.61
N LYS A 63 -6.03 7.17 -3.39
CA LYS A 63 -5.24 8.41 -3.36
C LYS A 63 -5.55 9.25 -4.60
N ASP A 64 -5.51 10.57 -4.44
CA ASP A 64 -5.73 11.59 -5.46
C ASP A 64 -7.15 11.65 -6.06
N ALA A 65 -8.15 11.18 -5.33
CA ALA A 65 -9.55 11.25 -5.75
C ALA A 65 -10.10 12.68 -5.86
N HIS A 66 -9.50 13.67 -5.17
CA HIS A 66 -9.79 15.09 -5.39
C HIS A 66 -9.49 15.59 -6.82
N HIS A 67 -8.48 15.02 -7.49
CA HIS A 67 -8.20 15.31 -8.91
C HIS A 67 -8.96 14.38 -9.86
N PHE A 68 -9.21 13.15 -9.43
CA PHE A 68 -9.91 12.15 -10.23
C PHE A 68 -11.08 11.53 -9.46
N PRO A 69 -12.18 12.27 -9.22
CA PRO A 69 -13.30 11.76 -8.43
C PRO A 69 -13.90 10.48 -9.03
N VAL A 70 -14.23 9.53 -8.16
CA VAL A 70 -14.86 8.26 -8.52
C VAL A 70 -15.96 7.91 -7.52
N THR A 71 -16.93 7.12 -7.96
CA THR A 71 -17.87 6.44 -7.07
C THR A 71 -17.36 5.03 -6.83
N LEU A 72 -16.99 4.72 -5.60
CA LEU A 72 -16.73 3.36 -5.16
C LEU A 72 -18.08 2.62 -5.05
N ILE A 73 -18.20 1.46 -5.69
CA ILE A 73 -19.45 0.70 -5.75
C ILE A 73 -19.39 -0.55 -4.89
N LYS A 74 -18.27 -1.29 -4.96
CA LYS A 74 -18.12 -2.56 -4.27
C LYS A 74 -16.65 -2.86 -4.03
N ILE A 75 -16.37 -3.43 -2.86
CA ILE A 75 -15.10 -4.07 -2.53
C ILE A 75 -15.42 -5.52 -2.18
N ARG A 76 -14.75 -6.44 -2.85
CA ARG A 76 -14.83 -7.87 -2.59
C ARG A 76 -13.43 -8.47 -2.61
N LEU A 77 -13.30 -9.66 -2.05
CA LEU A 77 -12.09 -10.44 -2.16
C LEU A 77 -12.38 -11.85 -2.65
N GLU A 78 -11.36 -12.50 -3.18
CA GLU A 78 -11.36 -13.91 -3.53
C GLU A 78 -10.21 -14.62 -2.81
N LEU A 79 -10.54 -15.64 -2.01
CA LEU A 79 -9.58 -16.50 -1.32
C LEU A 79 -9.37 -17.77 -2.14
N ARG A 80 -8.11 -18.17 -2.34
CA ARG A 80 -7.76 -19.42 -3.05
C ARG A 80 -6.76 -20.24 -2.24
N GLY A 81 -7.16 -21.44 -1.84
CA GLY A 81 -6.30 -22.46 -1.24
C GLY A 81 -5.91 -23.54 -2.25
N LYS A 82 -4.93 -24.38 -1.90
CA LYS A 82 -4.51 -25.50 -2.78
C LYS A 82 -5.58 -26.59 -2.96
N GLN A 83 -6.54 -26.69 -2.04
CA GLN A 83 -7.45 -27.84 -1.94
C GLN A 83 -8.94 -27.46 -1.97
N TYR A 84 -9.27 -26.20 -2.25
CA TYR A 84 -10.64 -25.69 -2.05
C TYR A 84 -11.06 -24.73 -3.17
N GLU A 85 -12.35 -24.76 -3.46
CA GLU A 85 -12.99 -23.80 -4.37
C GLU A 85 -12.74 -22.35 -3.90
N PRO A 86 -12.51 -21.41 -4.84
CA PRO A 86 -12.33 -20.01 -4.50
C PRO A 86 -13.52 -19.46 -3.71
N GLN A 87 -13.26 -18.90 -2.52
CA GLN A 87 -14.29 -18.27 -1.71
C GLN A 87 -14.36 -16.78 -2.03
N LYS A 88 -15.56 -16.28 -2.37
CA LYS A 88 -15.81 -14.87 -2.63
C LYS A 88 -16.45 -14.22 -1.40
N ILE A 89 -15.84 -13.14 -0.91
CA ILE A 89 -16.34 -12.40 0.25
C ILE A 89 -16.57 -10.96 -0.16
N VAL A 90 -17.77 -10.42 0.09
CA VAL A 90 -18.06 -9.00 -0.10
C VAL A 90 -17.66 -8.26 1.17
N LEU A 91 -16.75 -7.29 1.05
CA LEU A 91 -16.28 -6.47 2.16
C LEU A 91 -17.11 -5.18 2.32
N SER A 92 -17.60 -4.65 1.21
CA SER A 92 -18.46 -3.46 1.16
C SER A 92 -19.20 -3.44 -0.17
N ASP A 93 -20.49 -3.11 -0.15
CA ASP A 93 -21.33 -2.94 -1.34
C ASP A 93 -22.18 -1.66 -1.30
N GLU A 94 -21.82 -0.74 -0.41
CA GLU A 94 -22.44 0.57 -0.26
C GLU A 94 -21.74 1.59 -1.16
N PRO A 95 -22.45 2.18 -2.15
CA PRO A 95 -21.85 3.17 -3.01
C PRO A 95 -21.44 4.43 -2.23
N GLN A 96 -20.22 4.91 -2.45
CA GLN A 96 -19.71 6.14 -1.84
C GLN A 96 -18.90 6.97 -2.85
N ILE A 97 -19.01 8.29 -2.76
CA ILE A 97 -18.22 9.22 -3.59
C ILE A 97 -16.87 9.44 -2.92
N LEU A 98 -15.80 9.16 -3.65
CA LEU A 98 -14.43 9.47 -3.24
C LEU A 98 -13.97 10.70 -4.03
N ASN A 99 -13.73 11.80 -3.31
CA ASN A 99 -13.30 13.09 -3.87
C ASN A 99 -12.23 13.80 -3.00
N GLN A 100 -11.61 13.07 -2.08
CA GLN A 100 -10.60 13.55 -1.16
C GLN A 100 -9.18 13.20 -1.65
N ARG A 101 -8.16 13.83 -1.06
CA ARG A 101 -6.76 13.51 -1.35
C ARG A 101 -6.40 12.08 -0.94
N TRP A 102 -6.81 11.70 0.26
CA TRP A 102 -6.50 10.41 0.85
C TRP A 102 -7.76 9.78 1.41
N TRP A 103 -8.06 8.57 0.97
CA TRP A 103 -9.08 7.71 1.56
C TRP A 103 -8.45 6.35 1.79
N ASP A 104 -8.59 5.80 2.98
CA ASP A 104 -8.24 4.43 3.28
C ASP A 104 -9.26 3.78 4.20
N LYS A 105 -9.38 2.46 4.09
CA LYS A 105 -10.25 1.67 4.96
C LYS A 105 -9.66 0.28 5.17
N ILE A 106 -9.77 -0.20 6.40
CA ILE A 106 -9.39 -1.56 6.78
C ILE A 106 -10.66 -2.39 6.96
N PHE A 107 -10.72 -3.51 6.28
CA PHE A 107 -11.73 -4.54 6.48
C PHE A 107 -11.11 -5.73 7.19
N TYR A 108 -11.86 -6.37 8.08
CA TYR A 108 -11.37 -7.54 8.80
C TYR A 108 -12.10 -8.78 8.35
N ILE A 109 -11.35 -9.84 8.02
CA ILE A 109 -11.91 -11.17 7.81
C ILE A 109 -11.35 -12.16 8.83
N GLU A 110 -12.17 -13.15 9.18
CA GLU A 110 -11.71 -14.26 10.00
C GLU A 110 -10.75 -15.15 9.18
N PRO A 111 -9.68 -15.68 9.79
CA PRO A 111 -8.83 -16.66 9.13
C PRO A 111 -9.66 -17.86 8.64
N PRO A 112 -9.51 -18.27 7.37
CA PRO A 112 -10.33 -19.32 6.82
C PRO A 112 -9.99 -20.67 7.48
N LYS A 113 -11.00 -21.33 8.07
CA LYS A 113 -10.81 -22.62 8.76
C LYS A 113 -10.45 -23.76 7.80
N ASN A 114 -10.91 -23.67 6.55
CA ASN A 114 -10.91 -24.77 5.58
C ASN A 114 -10.01 -24.48 4.37
N ILE A 115 -8.89 -23.77 4.53
CA ILE A 115 -8.04 -23.38 3.37
C ILE A 115 -6.56 -23.76 3.59
N GLY A 116 -6.21 -24.22 4.79
CA GLY A 116 -4.82 -24.50 5.19
C GLY A 116 -4.11 -23.26 5.73
N SER A 117 -2.82 -23.40 6.07
CA SER A 117 -2.01 -22.33 6.66
C SER A 117 -1.45 -21.34 5.63
N GLU A 118 -1.54 -21.64 4.33
CA GLU A 118 -1.11 -20.75 3.25
C GLU A 118 -2.18 -20.68 2.17
N PHE A 119 -2.47 -19.47 1.70
CA PHE A 119 -3.43 -19.22 0.64
C PHE A 119 -3.18 -17.89 -0.06
N LEU A 120 -3.90 -17.69 -1.15
CA LEU A 120 -3.85 -16.47 -1.95
C LEU A 120 -5.10 -15.63 -1.69
N ILE A 121 -4.91 -14.31 -1.68
CA ILE A 121 -6.00 -13.33 -1.69
C ILE A 121 -5.85 -12.45 -2.93
N ASP A 122 -6.94 -12.23 -3.64
CA ASP A 122 -7.11 -11.06 -4.50
C ASP A 122 -8.20 -10.15 -3.95
N VAL A 123 -7.97 -8.84 -4.03
CA VAL A 123 -8.95 -7.82 -3.68
C VAL A 123 -9.43 -7.15 -4.97
N PHE A 124 -10.75 -7.07 -5.14
CA PHE A 124 -11.38 -6.43 -6.28
C PHE A 124 -12.13 -5.18 -5.82
N VAL A 125 -11.76 -4.04 -6.41
CA VAL A 125 -12.39 -2.74 -6.16
C VAL A 125 -13.13 -2.32 -7.42
N GLU A 126 -14.46 -2.21 -7.32
CA GLU A 126 -15.31 -1.74 -8.41
C GLU A 126 -15.61 -0.26 -8.25
N VAL A 127 -15.23 0.53 -9.26
CA VAL A 127 -15.44 1.98 -9.28
C VAL A 127 -16.12 2.43 -10.57
N ILE A 128 -16.86 3.52 -10.47
CA ILE A 128 -17.42 4.24 -11.61
C ILE A 128 -16.81 5.63 -11.67
N LYS A 129 -16.35 6.00 -12.87
CA LYS A 129 -15.92 7.36 -13.19
C LYS A 129 -16.71 7.87 -14.37
N LYS A 130 -17.55 8.88 -14.14
CA LYS A 130 -18.52 9.39 -15.12
C LYS A 130 -19.44 8.24 -15.59
N ARG A 131 -19.24 7.73 -16.81
CA ARG A 131 -20.01 6.61 -17.40
C ARG A 131 -19.19 5.32 -17.57
N ARG A 132 -17.95 5.28 -17.09
CA ARG A 132 -17.06 4.12 -17.23
C ARG A 132 -16.96 3.39 -15.90
N ARG A 133 -17.35 2.11 -15.90
CA ARG A 133 -17.10 1.18 -14.80
C ARG A 133 -15.73 0.54 -14.99
N LYS A 134 -14.97 0.40 -13.91
CA LYS A 134 -13.68 -0.32 -13.88
C LYS A 134 -13.65 -1.22 -12.65
N THR A 135 -13.21 -2.45 -12.84
CA THR A 135 -12.85 -3.37 -11.76
C THR A 135 -11.35 -3.43 -11.67
N ILE A 136 -10.81 -3.17 -10.48
CA ILE A 136 -9.38 -3.10 -10.19
C ILE A 136 -9.04 -4.32 -9.34
N GLN A 137 -8.06 -5.13 -9.76
CA GLN A 137 -7.57 -6.28 -8.99
C GLN A 137 -6.26 -5.90 -8.33
N ASN A 138 -6.24 -5.90 -6.99
CA ASN A 138 -5.13 -5.54 -6.11
C ASN A 138 -4.65 -4.10 -6.26
N ASP A 139 -4.37 -3.62 -7.47
CA ASP A 139 -3.98 -2.24 -7.73
C ASP A 139 -4.30 -1.84 -9.18
N ASN A 140 -4.27 -0.53 -9.47
CA ASN A 140 -4.47 -0.03 -10.83
C ASN A 140 -3.19 0.44 -11.52
N TYR A 141 -2.00 0.02 -11.08
CA TYR A 141 -0.74 0.39 -11.71
C TYR A 141 -0.54 -0.31 -13.05
N LYS A 142 -0.19 0.44 -14.09
CA LYS A 142 -0.14 -0.05 -15.48
C LYS A 142 0.85 -1.20 -15.72
N HIS A 143 1.88 -1.31 -14.89
CA HIS A 143 3.00 -2.23 -15.08
C HIS A 143 3.28 -3.10 -13.85
N SER A 144 2.40 -3.07 -12.84
CA SER A 144 2.50 -4.03 -11.76
C SER A 144 2.02 -5.40 -12.25
N SER A 145 2.41 -6.45 -11.53
CA SER A 145 2.00 -7.81 -11.86
C SER A 145 0.56 -8.12 -11.45
N HIS A 146 -0.08 -7.23 -10.67
CA HIS A 146 -1.38 -7.45 -10.01
C HIS A 146 -1.47 -8.81 -9.29
N THR A 147 -0.34 -9.38 -8.91
CA THR A 147 -0.25 -10.75 -8.41
C THR A 147 -0.97 -10.88 -7.09
N SER A 148 -1.60 -12.03 -6.88
CA SER A 148 -2.29 -12.33 -5.65
C SER A 148 -1.37 -12.31 -4.44
N PHE A 149 -1.89 -11.80 -3.33
CA PHE A 149 -1.17 -11.78 -2.07
C PHE A 149 -1.06 -13.18 -1.50
N LYS A 150 0.17 -13.66 -1.30
CA LYS A 150 0.41 -14.92 -0.60
C LYS A 150 0.40 -14.68 0.90
N ILE A 151 -0.56 -15.27 1.59
CA ILE A 151 -0.78 -15.10 3.02
C ILE A 151 -0.43 -16.39 3.75
N ARG A 152 0.25 -16.24 4.90
CA ARG A 152 0.56 -17.33 5.82
C ARG A 152 -0.06 -17.10 7.20
N LEU A 153 -0.91 -18.02 7.64
CA LEU A 153 -1.36 -18.09 9.03
C LEU A 153 -0.25 -18.71 9.87
N ALA A 154 0.31 -17.94 10.82
CA ALA A 154 1.36 -18.44 11.68
C ALA A 154 0.79 -19.38 12.75
N LYS A 155 1.57 -20.41 13.10
CA LYS A 155 1.26 -21.32 14.22
C LYS A 155 1.75 -20.78 15.56
N THR A 156 2.80 -19.97 15.53
CA THR A 156 3.45 -19.38 16.70
C THR A 156 3.74 -17.91 16.42
N SER A 157 3.85 -17.13 17.50
CA SER A 157 4.35 -15.76 17.46
C SER A 157 5.75 -15.67 16.85
N LEU A 158 6.13 -14.45 16.46
CA LEU A 158 7.51 -14.19 16.05
C LEU A 158 8.46 -14.55 17.21
N PRO A 159 9.61 -15.20 16.93
CA PRO A 159 10.61 -15.45 17.96
C PRO A 159 11.07 -14.13 18.58
N ALA A 160 11.07 -14.08 19.92
CA ALA A 160 11.51 -12.91 20.68
C ALA A 160 12.13 -13.38 22.00
N PHE A 161 13.21 -12.71 22.43
CA PHE A 161 13.68 -12.80 23.80
C PHE A 161 12.71 -12.09 24.76
N PRO A 162 12.72 -12.42 26.06
CA PRO A 162 12.00 -11.64 27.06
C PRO A 162 12.33 -10.14 26.93
N ASN A 163 11.30 -9.29 26.89
CA ASN A 163 11.41 -7.84 26.73
C ASN A 163 12.01 -7.35 25.39
N GLN A 164 12.07 -8.21 24.37
CA GLN A 164 12.42 -7.78 23.02
C GLN A 164 11.17 -7.34 22.26
N TYR A 165 11.24 -6.15 21.67
CA TYR A 165 10.21 -5.60 20.81
C TYR A 165 10.72 -5.56 19.37
N SER A 166 10.01 -6.23 18.47
CA SER A 166 10.35 -6.27 17.04
C SER A 166 9.46 -5.31 16.28
N GLY A 167 10.03 -4.57 15.34
CA GLY A 167 9.27 -3.60 14.54
C GLY A 167 9.98 -3.26 13.24
N ASP A 168 9.25 -2.59 12.37
CA ASP A 168 9.82 -1.94 11.20
C ASP A 168 10.47 -0.61 11.64
N LEU A 169 11.68 -0.35 11.17
CA LEU A 169 12.50 0.79 11.56
C LEU A 169 12.51 1.92 10.52
N HIS A 170 12.04 1.66 9.30
CA HIS A 170 12.04 2.65 8.23
C HIS A 170 10.80 2.46 7.36
N SER A 171 9.83 3.33 7.56
CA SER A 171 8.62 3.36 6.75
C SER A 171 8.14 4.79 6.58
N HIS A 172 7.53 5.08 5.45
CA HIS A 172 6.92 6.38 5.19
C HIS A 172 5.40 6.28 5.39
N SER A 173 4.76 7.39 5.71
CA SER A 173 3.33 7.49 5.83
C SER A 173 2.72 8.31 4.69
N ASN A 174 1.43 8.61 4.79
CA ASN A 174 0.73 9.49 3.87
C ASN A 174 1.06 10.99 4.06
N PHE A 175 1.95 11.33 5.00
CA PHE A 175 2.50 12.68 5.18
C PHE A 175 3.65 12.99 4.21
N THR A 176 4.41 11.95 3.81
CA THR A 176 5.38 12.03 2.71
C THR A 176 4.67 12.09 1.37
N ASN A 177 5.12 12.99 0.49
CA ASN A 177 4.59 13.16 -0.87
C ASN A 177 5.62 12.79 -1.94
N ASP A 178 6.71 12.13 -1.54
CA ASP A 178 7.67 11.55 -2.47
C ASP A 178 7.00 10.56 -3.44
N GLN A 179 7.50 10.53 -4.67
CA GLN A 179 6.92 9.76 -5.77
C GLN A 179 7.22 8.25 -5.68
N VAL A 180 8.17 7.89 -4.82
CA VAL A 180 8.69 6.54 -4.61
C VAL A 180 8.52 6.10 -3.15
N GLU A 181 8.78 7.00 -2.21
CA GLU A 181 8.84 6.72 -0.77
C GLU A 181 7.61 7.25 -0.02
N PHE A 182 6.39 6.92 -0.45
CA PHE A 182 5.17 7.23 0.31
C PHE A 182 4.60 5.98 0.97
N GLY A 183 3.72 6.15 1.97
CA GLY A 183 3.05 5.01 2.59
C GLY A 183 1.64 5.28 3.09
N ALA A 184 1.12 4.35 3.87
CA ALA A 184 -0.27 4.36 4.33
C ALA A 184 -0.50 5.37 5.48
N SER A 185 -1.75 5.54 5.91
CA SER A 185 -2.01 6.31 7.14
C SER A 185 -1.38 5.64 8.36
N LEU A 186 -1.04 6.42 9.40
CA LEU A 186 -0.49 5.90 10.66
C LEU A 186 -1.35 4.78 11.26
N HIS A 187 -2.68 4.91 11.18
CA HIS A 187 -3.63 3.90 11.64
C HIS A 187 -3.49 2.59 10.85
N SER A 188 -3.43 2.69 9.52
CA SER A 188 -3.26 1.55 8.62
C SER A 188 -1.92 0.86 8.85
N MET A 189 -0.81 1.62 8.90
CA MET A 189 0.52 1.07 9.16
C MET A 189 0.58 0.29 10.48
N ARG A 190 0.09 0.89 11.58
CA ARG A 190 0.05 0.23 12.90
C ARG A 190 -0.78 -1.05 12.87
N THR A 191 -1.93 -1.03 12.20
CA THR A 191 -2.84 -2.18 12.14
C THR A 191 -2.22 -3.33 11.35
N MET A 192 -1.65 -3.04 10.18
CA MET A 192 -1.01 -4.03 9.32
C MET A 192 0.22 -4.64 10.00
N ALA A 193 1.06 -3.82 10.65
CA ALA A 193 2.22 -4.27 11.40
C ALA A 193 1.83 -5.18 12.58
N ALA A 194 0.82 -4.77 13.37
CA ALA A 194 0.34 -5.55 14.51
C ALA A 194 -0.25 -6.91 14.07
N ALA A 195 -0.91 -6.97 12.92
CA ALA A 195 -1.41 -8.22 12.36
C ALA A 195 -0.28 -9.19 11.98
N MET A 196 0.89 -8.68 11.60
CA MET A 196 2.10 -9.48 11.36
C MET A 196 2.85 -9.88 12.64
N GLY A 197 2.42 -9.43 13.81
CA GLY A 197 3.07 -9.71 15.09
C GLY A 197 4.16 -8.70 15.48
N PHE A 198 4.31 -7.59 14.75
CA PHE A 198 5.22 -6.52 15.17
C PHE A 198 4.69 -5.75 16.37
N SER A 199 5.61 -5.31 17.22
CA SER A 199 5.37 -4.48 18.39
C SER A 199 5.24 -3.00 18.05
N PHE A 200 5.97 -2.53 17.03
CA PHE A 200 5.93 -1.14 16.60
C PHE A 200 6.26 -0.99 15.10
N VAL A 201 6.00 0.20 14.58
CA VAL A 201 6.46 0.69 13.28
C VAL A 201 7.04 2.09 13.49
N ALA A 202 8.26 2.33 13.04
CA ALA A 202 8.88 3.65 13.03
C ALA A 202 8.52 4.34 11.71
N VAL A 203 7.91 5.52 11.82
CA VAL A 203 7.55 6.34 10.68
C VAL A 203 8.61 7.41 10.51
N THR A 204 9.32 7.36 9.39
CA THR A 204 10.51 8.14 9.06
C THR A 204 10.24 8.99 7.81
N ASP A 205 9.16 9.78 7.85
CA ASP A 205 8.78 10.68 6.77
C ASP A 205 9.89 11.71 6.45
N HIS A 206 9.97 12.13 5.19
CA HIS A 206 10.96 13.13 4.80
C HIS A 206 10.68 14.47 5.46
N SER A 207 11.72 15.07 6.03
CA SER A 207 11.58 16.33 6.75
C SER A 207 11.05 17.47 5.86
N TYR A 208 11.44 17.51 4.58
CA TYR A 208 11.00 18.51 3.61
C TYR A 208 9.56 18.34 3.16
N ASP A 209 8.93 17.19 3.44
CA ASP A 209 7.52 16.99 3.10
C ASP A 209 6.59 17.49 4.22
N LEU A 210 7.13 17.74 5.42
CA LEU A 210 6.35 18.16 6.59
C LEU A 210 6.13 19.68 6.65
N ASP A 211 6.92 20.45 5.90
CA ASP A 211 6.80 21.91 5.79
C ASP A 211 6.12 22.37 4.50
N ASP A 212 5.59 21.45 3.68
CA ASP A 212 4.82 21.76 2.47
C ASP A 212 3.30 21.74 2.69
N LYS A 213 2.57 22.36 1.74
CA LYS A 213 1.10 22.34 1.76
C LYS A 213 0.57 20.90 1.63
N PRO A 214 -0.52 20.55 2.37
CA PRO A 214 -1.14 19.23 2.26
C PRO A 214 -1.58 18.82 0.86
N ASP A 215 -1.93 19.79 0.01
CA ASP A 215 -2.43 19.61 -1.35
C ASP A 215 -1.38 19.91 -2.45
N ASN A 216 -0.20 20.45 -2.09
CA ASN A 216 0.82 20.82 -3.05
C ASN A 216 2.23 20.81 -2.44
N TYR A 217 2.99 19.74 -2.69
CA TYR A 217 4.38 19.55 -2.25
C TYR A 217 5.42 20.43 -2.97
N LEU A 218 4.99 21.34 -3.86
CA LEU A 218 5.89 22.31 -4.49
C LEU A 218 5.80 23.68 -3.81
N ILE A 219 4.98 23.80 -2.76
CA ILE A 219 4.71 25.06 -2.07
C ILE A 219 4.85 24.85 -0.57
N ASN A 220 5.82 25.56 0.01
CA ASN A 220 6.02 25.61 1.45
C ASN A 220 4.78 26.17 2.19
N ASP A 221 4.39 25.52 3.28
CA ASP A 221 3.31 25.90 4.17
C ASP A 221 3.84 26.56 5.45
N LYS A 222 3.81 27.89 5.47
CA LYS A 222 4.16 28.69 6.66
C LYS A 222 3.35 28.34 7.92
N LYS A 223 2.17 27.72 7.78
CA LYS A 223 1.36 27.29 8.94
C LYS A 223 1.79 25.95 9.51
N LEU A 224 2.66 25.21 8.82
CA LEU A 224 3.13 23.87 9.17
C LEU A 224 1.97 22.92 9.47
N THR A 225 0.98 22.90 8.58
CA THR A 225 -0.28 22.17 8.80
C THR A 225 -0.03 20.67 9.00
N LYS A 226 0.80 20.05 8.14
CA LYS A 226 1.15 18.62 8.25
C LYS A 226 1.87 18.32 9.57
N TRP A 227 2.90 19.10 9.91
CA TRP A 227 3.62 18.96 11.18
C TRP A 227 2.68 18.98 12.39
N LYS A 228 1.72 19.92 12.42
CA LYS A 228 0.76 20.05 13.52
C LYS A 228 -0.25 18.91 13.60
N MET A 229 -0.46 18.14 12.53
CA MET A 229 -1.32 16.95 12.55
C MET A 229 -0.66 15.74 13.22
N LEU A 230 0.65 15.79 13.48
CA LEU A 230 1.40 14.73 14.17
C LEU A 230 1.30 14.78 15.70
N HIS A 231 0.71 15.84 16.26
CA HIS A 231 0.62 16.11 17.70
C HIS A 231 -0.81 16.00 18.23
#